data_AF-K4IVQ6-F1
#
_entry.id   AF-K4IVQ6-F1
#
_cell.length_a   1.000
_cell.length_b   1.000
_cell.length_c   1.000
_cell.angle_alpha   90.00
_cell.angle_beta   90.00
_cell.angle_gamma   90.00
#
_symmetry.space_group_name_H-M   'P 1'
#
loop_
_entity.id
_entity.type
_entity.pdbx_description
1 polymer ?
#
loop_
_entity_poly.entity_id
_entity_poly.type
_entity_poly.pdbx_seq_one_letter_code
_entity_poly.pdbx_strand_id
1 'polypeptide(L)'
;MTKNYFFIILLLISLTSCGQETFEFESKINPEKIYTLSMNMSSTNKTKYLTERTDLKDKTSEGISSTEMTRITTTKKIEENGQFAATIEYGKIIKIANGSKTENPITGTIVNGYYKENTLNVQEVISEQLNEKTKNSIKYTLENVKPDIDFPKKPLKIGDSFEHKMPMTIPVDGANPVKINIIKTFKLKSVKDNIALFDLEEIIQLNTEIEQTNVIANGNGNGFVEFDISENHLIKNNASFTIELNVKINDELTVNTVVGSNSEITTIIE
;
A
#
# COMPACT_ATOMS: atom_id res chain seq x y z
N MET A 1 -53.97 16.96 30.13
CA MET A 1 -52.66 17.42 30.64
C MET A 1 -51.47 16.55 30.22
N THR A 2 -51.64 15.47 29.44
CA THR A 2 -50.56 14.55 29.05
C THR A 2 -49.78 14.97 27.79
N LYS A 3 -50.32 15.89 26.98
CA LYS A 3 -49.72 16.30 25.68
C LYS A 3 -48.48 17.20 25.81
N ASN A 4 -48.33 17.94 26.91
CA ASN A 4 -47.20 18.87 27.12
C ASN A 4 -45.94 18.18 27.67
N TYR A 5 -46.07 17.04 28.35
CA TYR A 5 -44.91 16.30 28.87
C TYR A 5 -44.15 15.57 27.76
N PHE A 6 -44.83 15.15 26.69
CA PHE A 6 -44.21 14.47 25.55
C PHE A 6 -43.18 15.36 24.83
N PHE A 7 -43.50 16.65 24.66
CA PHE A 7 -42.59 17.61 24.03
C PHE A 7 -41.34 17.90 24.88
N ILE A 8 -41.48 17.91 26.21
CA ILE A 8 -40.37 18.14 27.13
C ILE A 8 -39.42 16.93 27.15
N ILE A 9 -39.96 15.71 27.08
CA ILE A 9 -39.17 14.48 26.99
C ILE A 9 -38.42 14.42 25.65
N LEU A 10 -39.04 14.81 24.54
CA LEU A 10 -38.38 14.86 23.23
C LEU A 10 -37.22 15.88 23.21
N LEU A 11 -37.38 17.02 23.87
CA LEU A 11 -36.34 18.05 23.99
C LEU A 11 -35.15 17.57 24.83
N LEU A 12 -35.41 16.83 25.91
CA LEU A 12 -34.36 16.27 26.78
C LEU A 12 -33.54 15.17 26.08
N ILE A 13 -34.17 14.35 25.22
CA ILE A 13 -33.47 13.33 24.42
C ILE A 13 -32.55 13.99 23.38
N SER A 14 -32.93 15.15 22.83
CA SER A 14 -32.10 15.88 21.86
C SER A 14 -30.83 16.49 22.48
N LEU A 15 -30.87 16.81 23.78
CA LEU A 15 -29.73 17.36 24.53
C LEU A 15 -28.73 16.27 24.97
N THR A 16 -29.15 15.01 25.03
CA THR A 16 -28.27 13.86 25.30
C THR A 16 -27.66 13.24 24.04
N SER A 17 -27.92 13.81 22.86
CA SER A 17 -27.19 13.48 21.64
C SER A 17 -25.78 14.04 21.74
N CYS A 18 -24.93 13.42 22.56
CA CYS A 18 -23.49 13.62 22.51
C CYS A 18 -23.06 13.51 21.06
N GLY A 19 -22.46 14.57 20.52
CA GLY A 19 -21.92 14.55 19.16
C GLY A 19 -21.05 13.31 19.00
N GLN A 20 -21.28 12.56 17.91
CA GLN A 20 -20.53 11.35 17.63
C GLN A 20 -19.03 11.68 17.65
N GLU A 21 -18.26 10.90 18.41
CA GLU A 21 -16.83 11.09 18.58
C GLU A 21 -16.12 11.14 17.22
N THR A 22 -15.19 12.09 17.10
CA THR A 22 -14.44 12.37 15.89
C THR A 22 -12.95 12.18 16.13
N PHE A 23 -12.25 11.66 15.13
CA PHE A 23 -10.84 11.34 15.20
C PHE A 23 -10.09 12.02 14.05
N GLU A 24 -8.97 12.64 14.36
CA GLU A 24 -8.05 13.19 13.37
C GLU A 24 -6.92 12.20 13.12
N PHE A 25 -6.51 12.07 11.86
CA PHE A 25 -5.50 11.11 11.44
C PHE A 25 -4.46 11.84 10.58
N GLU A 26 -3.18 11.58 10.87
CA GLU A 26 -2.07 12.10 10.09
C GLU A 26 -0.92 11.09 10.16
N SER A 27 -0.37 10.66 9.02
CA SER A 27 0.76 9.71 9.01
C SER A 27 2.08 10.43 9.24
N LYS A 28 2.84 10.02 10.27
CA LYS A 28 4.15 10.59 10.60
C LYS A 28 5.18 9.54 10.99
N ILE A 29 6.44 9.93 10.89
CA ILE A 29 7.57 9.30 11.57
C ILE A 29 7.96 10.18 12.76
N ASN A 30 7.99 9.59 13.94
CA ASN A 30 8.40 10.23 15.19
C ASN A 30 9.91 10.02 15.46
N PRO A 31 10.58 11.01 16.10
CA PRO A 31 11.95 10.87 16.59
C PRO A 31 12.02 9.89 17.77
N GLU A 32 13.23 9.39 18.06
CA GLU A 32 13.51 8.49 19.20
C GLU A 32 12.67 7.21 19.19
N LYS A 33 12.47 6.63 18.00
CA LYS A 33 11.69 5.40 17.78
C LYS A 33 12.47 4.37 16.99
N ILE A 34 12.10 3.11 17.18
CA ILE A 34 12.51 1.98 16.34
C ILE A 34 11.24 1.38 15.71
N TYR A 35 11.16 1.41 14.38
CA TYR A 35 10.09 0.81 13.60
C TYR A 35 10.60 -0.50 12.99
N THR A 36 10.06 -1.63 13.42
CA THR A 36 10.35 -2.94 12.83
C THR A 36 9.19 -3.37 11.95
N LEU A 37 9.37 -3.25 10.64
CA LEU A 37 8.41 -3.67 9.64
C LEU A 37 8.68 -5.11 9.21
N SER A 38 7.64 -5.92 9.14
CA SER A 38 7.63 -7.26 8.54
C SER A 38 6.57 -7.32 7.45
N MET A 39 6.91 -7.90 6.31
CA MET A 39 6.01 -8.06 5.17
C MET A 39 6.06 -9.50 4.68
N ASN A 40 4.88 -10.09 4.55
CA ASN A 40 4.66 -11.36 3.88
C ASN A 40 3.69 -11.14 2.72
N MET A 41 4.10 -11.52 1.52
CA MET A 41 3.26 -11.42 0.33
C MET A 41 3.28 -12.76 -0.40
N SER A 42 2.12 -13.18 -0.89
CA SER A 42 1.95 -14.36 -1.73
C SER A 42 1.17 -13.97 -2.97
N SER A 43 1.47 -14.61 -4.09
CA SER A 43 0.78 -14.35 -5.34
C SER A 43 0.69 -15.62 -6.19
N THR A 44 -0.44 -15.76 -6.86
CA THR A 44 -0.71 -16.80 -7.84
C THR A 44 -1.02 -16.13 -9.16
N ASN A 45 -0.42 -16.61 -10.24
CA ASN A 45 -0.60 -16.09 -11.58
C ASN A 45 -1.07 -17.23 -12.46
N LYS A 46 -2.25 -17.10 -13.06
CA LYS A 46 -2.80 -18.08 -14.00
C LYS A 46 -2.93 -17.43 -15.37
N THR A 47 -2.28 -18.00 -16.36
CA THR A 47 -2.32 -17.49 -17.74
C THR A 47 -3.03 -18.49 -18.63
N LYS A 48 -3.91 -17.98 -19.49
CA LYS A 48 -4.63 -18.72 -20.53
C LYS A 48 -4.46 -18.03 -21.89
N TYR A 49 -4.22 -18.83 -22.92
CA TYR A 49 -4.19 -18.34 -24.30
C TYR A 49 -5.57 -18.49 -24.93
N LEU A 50 -6.16 -17.38 -25.34
CA LEU A 50 -7.43 -17.32 -26.04
C LEU A 50 -7.14 -17.21 -27.54
N THR A 51 -7.21 -18.34 -28.25
CA THR A 51 -6.86 -18.46 -29.66
C THR A 51 -7.46 -19.74 -30.27
N GLU A 52 -7.68 -19.73 -31.59
CA GLU A 52 -8.06 -20.92 -32.37
C GLU A 52 -6.84 -21.70 -32.87
N ARG A 53 -5.62 -21.18 -32.68
CA ARG A 53 -4.39 -21.87 -33.05
C ARG A 53 -4.21 -23.16 -32.27
N THR A 54 -4.14 -24.29 -32.96
CA THR A 54 -4.10 -25.63 -32.35
C THR A 54 -2.88 -25.88 -31.46
N ASP A 55 -1.77 -25.16 -31.65
CA ASP A 55 -0.56 -25.27 -30.84
C ASP A 55 -0.65 -24.54 -29.49
N LEU A 56 -1.60 -23.62 -29.32
CA LEU A 56 -1.75 -22.78 -28.13
C LEU A 56 -3.15 -22.87 -27.50
N LYS A 57 -4.14 -23.34 -28.25
CA LYS A 57 -5.50 -23.55 -27.77
C LYS A 57 -5.49 -24.42 -26.52
N ASP A 58 -6.24 -23.98 -25.51
CA ASP A 58 -6.37 -24.62 -24.19
C ASP A 58 -5.09 -24.70 -23.36
N LYS A 59 -3.97 -24.13 -23.79
CA LYS A 59 -2.78 -24.04 -22.94
C LYS A 59 -3.02 -23.09 -21.78
N THR A 60 -2.67 -23.56 -20.59
CA THR A 60 -2.65 -22.77 -19.37
C THR A 60 -1.31 -22.92 -18.65
N SER A 61 -0.86 -21.87 -17.99
CA SER A 61 0.29 -21.93 -17.08
C SER A 61 -0.07 -21.32 -15.74
N GLU A 62 0.45 -21.90 -14.67
CA GLU A 62 0.31 -21.38 -13.31
C GLU A 62 1.69 -21.11 -12.72
N GLY A 63 1.83 -19.97 -12.05
CA GLY A 63 3.03 -19.60 -11.32
C GLY A 63 2.66 -19.12 -9.93
N ILE A 64 3.41 -19.58 -8.93
CA ILE A 64 3.22 -19.17 -7.54
C ILE A 64 4.49 -18.48 -7.07
N SER A 65 4.33 -17.36 -6.39
CA SER A 65 5.44 -16.67 -5.75
C SER A 65 5.09 -16.20 -4.35
N SER A 66 6.09 -16.13 -3.49
CA SER A 66 5.99 -15.41 -2.22
C SER A 66 7.20 -14.50 -2.02
N THR A 67 7.02 -13.47 -1.21
CA THR A 67 8.08 -12.55 -0.80
C THR A 67 7.95 -12.30 0.69
N GLU A 68 9.05 -12.49 1.40
CA GLU A 68 9.19 -12.17 2.81
C GLU A 68 10.25 -11.07 2.93
N MET A 69 9.97 -10.05 3.73
CA MET A 69 10.85 -8.90 3.91
C MET A 69 10.75 -8.38 5.34
N THR A 70 11.90 -8.01 5.90
CA THR A 70 11.95 -7.19 7.11
C THR A 70 12.72 -5.89 6.85
N ARG A 71 12.33 -4.84 7.57
CA ARG A 71 12.99 -3.55 7.52
C ARG A 71 12.96 -2.92 8.91
N ILE A 72 14.10 -2.42 9.37
CA ILE A 72 14.18 -1.67 10.62
C ILE A 72 14.44 -0.21 10.27
N THR A 73 13.71 0.71 10.89
CA THR A 73 13.99 2.15 10.81
C THR A 73 14.24 2.66 12.22
N THR A 74 15.43 3.18 12.47
CA THR A 74 15.79 3.78 13.76
C THR A 74 15.88 5.28 13.60
N THR A 75 15.18 6.04 14.43
CA THR A 75 15.22 7.50 14.45
C THR A 75 15.93 8.01 15.69
N LYS A 76 16.65 9.12 15.56
CA LYS A 76 17.34 9.78 16.67
C LYS A 76 16.51 10.93 17.23
N LYS A 77 17.03 11.56 18.27
CA LYS A 77 16.46 12.75 18.88
C LYS A 77 16.39 13.90 17.88
N ILE A 78 15.34 14.71 18.01
CA ILE A 78 15.17 15.95 17.25
C ILE A 78 16.24 16.99 17.62
N GLU A 79 16.85 17.56 16.60
CA GLU A 79 17.80 18.67 16.67
C GLU A 79 17.07 20.02 16.74
N GLU A 80 17.78 21.09 17.11
CA GLU A 80 17.20 22.45 17.24
C GLU A 80 16.56 22.97 15.94
N ASN A 81 17.05 22.50 14.80
CA ASN A 81 16.54 22.86 13.46
C ASN A 81 15.29 22.06 13.05
N GLY A 82 14.76 21.20 13.93
CA GLY A 82 13.59 20.34 13.68
C GLY A 82 13.86 19.08 12.88
N GLN A 83 15.14 18.76 12.59
CA GLN A 83 15.54 17.54 11.90
C GLN A 83 15.87 16.42 12.89
N PHE A 84 15.79 15.17 12.46
CA PHE A 84 16.34 14.06 13.22
C PHE A 84 16.93 13.01 12.29
N ALA A 85 18.12 12.50 12.65
CA ALA A 85 18.79 11.46 11.90
C ALA A 85 17.97 10.16 11.90
N ALA A 86 18.06 9.41 10.81
CA ALA A 86 17.42 8.11 10.67
C ALA A 86 18.32 7.14 9.90
N THR A 87 18.24 5.87 10.30
CA THR A 87 18.88 4.74 9.62
C THR A 87 17.82 3.71 9.26
N ILE A 88 17.77 3.31 7.99
CA ILE A 88 16.91 2.23 7.50
C ILE A 88 17.79 1.04 7.15
N GLU A 89 17.49 -0.11 7.73
CA GLU A 89 18.20 -1.36 7.49
C GLU A 89 17.25 -2.36 6.83
N TYR A 90 17.60 -2.79 5.62
CA TYR A 90 16.87 -3.84 4.92
C TYR A 90 17.36 -5.20 5.42
N GLY A 91 16.47 -5.95 6.07
CA GLY A 91 16.72 -7.33 6.45
C GLY A 91 16.71 -8.27 5.25
N LYS A 92 16.48 -9.55 5.49
CA LYS A 92 16.43 -10.55 4.41
C LYS A 92 15.17 -10.33 3.58
N ILE A 93 15.37 -10.21 2.27
CA ILE A 93 14.28 -10.15 1.30
C ILE A 93 14.35 -11.42 0.47
N ILE A 94 13.47 -12.36 0.79
CA ILE A 94 13.44 -13.68 0.16
C ILE A 94 12.29 -13.72 -0.82
N LYS A 95 12.59 -13.98 -2.09
CA LYS A 95 11.59 -14.30 -3.11
C LYS A 95 11.61 -15.79 -3.39
N ILE A 96 10.47 -16.44 -3.24
CA ILE A 96 10.24 -17.80 -3.70
C ILE A 96 9.39 -17.72 -4.96
N ALA A 97 9.81 -18.37 -6.04
CA ALA A 97 9.03 -18.46 -7.28
C ALA A 97 9.09 -19.91 -7.79
N ASN A 98 7.93 -20.56 -7.92
CA ASN A 98 7.81 -21.95 -8.37
C ASN A 98 8.75 -22.92 -7.64
N GLY A 99 8.93 -22.72 -6.32
CA GLY A 99 9.82 -23.53 -5.47
C GLY A 99 11.29 -23.10 -5.46
N SER A 100 11.73 -22.25 -6.40
CA SER A 100 13.08 -21.67 -6.38
C SER A 100 13.16 -20.48 -5.43
N LYS A 101 14.11 -20.53 -4.49
CA LYS A 101 14.37 -19.45 -3.54
C LYS A 101 15.51 -18.57 -4.04
N THR A 102 15.28 -17.27 -4.06
CA THR A 102 16.25 -16.24 -4.45
C THR A 102 16.25 -15.12 -3.43
N GLU A 103 17.43 -14.59 -3.12
CA GLU A 103 17.59 -13.44 -2.25
C GLU A 103 17.66 -12.17 -3.08
N ASN A 104 16.94 -11.12 -2.67
CA ASN A 104 16.97 -9.85 -3.38
C ASN A 104 18.30 -9.13 -3.08
N PRO A 105 18.97 -8.53 -4.08
CA PRO A 105 20.22 -7.78 -3.89
C PRO A 105 20.15 -6.59 -2.93
N ILE A 106 18.94 -6.12 -2.58
CA ILE A 106 18.73 -5.05 -1.59
C ILE A 106 18.94 -5.57 -0.16
N THR A 107 18.94 -6.88 0.08
CA THR A 107 19.17 -7.47 1.40
C THR A 107 20.47 -6.92 2.03
N GLY A 108 20.39 -6.53 3.29
CA GLY A 108 21.51 -5.96 4.05
C GLY A 108 21.89 -4.53 3.67
N THR A 109 21.14 -3.87 2.78
CA THR A 109 21.38 -2.47 2.46
C THR A 109 21.04 -1.59 3.66
N ILE A 110 21.91 -0.62 3.95
CA ILE A 110 21.70 0.39 4.99
C ILE A 110 21.52 1.75 4.29
N VAL A 111 20.50 2.50 4.68
CA VAL A 111 20.28 3.87 4.20
C VAL A 111 20.36 4.83 5.37
N ASN A 112 21.29 5.78 5.28
CA ASN A 112 21.45 6.84 6.26
C ASN A 112 20.87 8.14 5.71
N GLY A 113 20.19 8.89 6.57
CA GLY A 113 19.59 10.15 6.22
C GLY A 113 19.04 10.89 7.44
N TYR A 114 18.18 11.85 7.18
CA TYR A 114 17.45 12.56 8.22
C TYR A 114 16.05 12.90 7.75
N TYR A 115 15.11 12.95 8.69
CA TYR A 115 13.78 13.47 8.43
C TYR A 115 13.74 14.97 8.69
N LYS A 116 13.02 15.69 7.82
CA LYS A 116 12.56 17.07 8.03
C LYS A 116 11.15 17.17 7.50
N GLU A 117 10.22 17.68 8.31
CA GLU A 117 8.81 17.83 7.89
C GLU A 117 8.23 16.53 7.29
N ASN A 118 8.47 15.40 7.98
CA ASN A 118 8.04 14.05 7.57
C ASN A 118 8.63 13.54 6.23
N THR A 119 9.60 14.25 5.65
CA THR A 119 10.29 13.85 4.42
C THR A 119 11.68 13.34 4.75
N LEU A 120 12.01 12.14 4.28
CA LEU A 120 13.35 11.58 4.40
C LEU A 120 14.28 12.20 3.36
N ASN A 121 15.42 12.71 3.81
CA ASN A 121 16.51 13.17 2.97
C ASN A 121 17.65 12.15 3.06
N VAL A 122 17.96 11.48 1.95
CA VAL A 122 18.91 10.38 1.94
C VAL A 122 20.33 10.91 1.72
N GLN A 123 21.19 10.67 2.69
CA GLN A 123 22.60 11.04 2.60
C GLN A 123 23.42 9.94 1.94
N GLU A 124 23.17 8.69 2.30
CA GLU A 124 24.00 7.56 1.86
C GLU A 124 23.19 6.26 1.74
N VAL A 125 23.55 5.43 0.75
CA VAL A 125 23.06 4.06 0.58
C VAL A 125 24.25 3.11 0.57
N ILE A 126 24.41 2.34 1.64
CA ILE A 126 25.54 1.44 1.87
C ILE A 126 25.11 0.02 1.50
N SER A 127 25.76 -0.58 0.51
CA SER A 127 25.58 -1.97 0.12
C SER A 127 26.77 -2.47 -0.70
N GLU A 128 27.17 -3.72 -0.48
CA GLU A 128 28.21 -4.41 -1.24
C GLU A 128 27.69 -5.03 -2.55
N GLN A 129 26.38 -5.26 -2.65
CA GLN A 129 25.76 -5.98 -3.77
C GLN A 129 25.19 -5.04 -4.84
N LEU A 130 25.02 -3.76 -4.52
CA LEU A 130 24.34 -2.79 -5.38
C LEU A 130 25.33 -1.91 -6.14
N ASN A 131 25.09 -1.73 -7.44
CA ASN A 131 25.76 -0.71 -8.23
C ASN A 131 25.18 0.69 -7.95
N GLU A 132 25.90 1.73 -8.38
CA GLU A 132 25.53 3.13 -8.14
C GLU A 132 24.18 3.53 -8.76
N LYS A 133 23.83 2.97 -9.93
CA LYS A 133 22.52 3.23 -10.56
C LYS A 133 21.39 2.75 -9.66
N THR A 134 21.51 1.55 -9.08
CA THR A 134 20.51 0.99 -8.17
C THR A 134 20.46 1.76 -6.85
N LYS A 135 21.60 2.13 -6.26
CA LYS A 135 21.66 2.98 -5.06
C LYS A 135 20.96 4.32 -5.25
N ASN A 136 21.22 4.99 -6.38
CA ASN A 136 20.55 6.25 -6.72
C ASN A 136 19.04 6.08 -6.91
N SER A 137 18.60 4.92 -7.43
CA SER A 137 17.17 4.60 -7.57
C SER A 137 16.51 4.40 -6.20
N ILE A 138 17.18 3.73 -5.25
CA ILE A 138 16.70 3.58 -3.87
C ILE A 138 16.59 4.95 -3.20
N LYS A 139 17.64 5.78 -3.30
CA LYS A 139 17.64 7.15 -2.80
C LYS A 139 16.44 7.94 -3.31
N TYR A 140 16.27 8.00 -4.62
CA TYR A 140 15.15 8.72 -5.24
C TYR A 140 13.79 8.19 -4.76
N THR A 141 13.64 6.87 -4.65
CA THR A 141 12.38 6.25 -4.21
C THR A 141 12.06 6.64 -2.77
N LEU A 142 13.04 6.59 -1.86
CA LEU A 142 12.87 6.92 -0.45
C LEU A 142 12.63 8.41 -0.20
N GLU A 143 13.24 9.30 -0.99
CA GLU A 143 13.01 10.75 -0.89
C GLU A 143 11.65 11.19 -1.44
N ASN A 144 11.07 10.41 -2.36
CA ASN A 144 9.79 10.73 -3.01
C ASN A 144 8.64 9.83 -2.55
N VAL A 145 8.87 8.97 -1.56
CA VAL A 145 7.81 8.09 -1.05
C VAL A 145 6.73 8.95 -0.39
N LYS A 146 5.50 8.78 -0.84
CA LYS A 146 4.33 9.39 -0.20
C LYS A 146 3.84 8.48 0.94
N PRO A 147 3.11 9.02 1.92
CA PRO A 147 2.44 8.19 2.91
C PRO A 147 1.56 7.13 2.25
N ASP A 148 1.52 5.94 2.83
CA ASP A 148 0.69 4.84 2.33
C ASP A 148 -0.80 5.20 2.32
N ILE A 149 -1.22 6.10 3.21
CA ILE A 149 -2.57 6.66 3.30
C ILE A 149 -2.49 8.18 3.41
N ASP A 150 -3.12 8.88 2.47
CA ASP A 150 -3.37 10.33 2.54
C ASP A 150 -4.69 10.57 3.27
N PHE A 151 -4.63 10.69 4.58
CA PHE A 151 -5.82 10.91 5.41
C PHE A 151 -6.47 12.27 5.11
N PRO A 152 -7.81 12.37 5.14
CA PRO A 152 -8.48 13.64 4.92
C PRO A 152 -8.17 14.60 6.08
N LYS A 153 -7.99 15.88 5.75
CA LYS A 153 -7.78 16.96 6.75
C LYS A 153 -8.96 17.17 7.71
N LYS A 154 -10.10 16.55 7.44
CA LYS A 154 -11.30 16.66 8.27
C LYS A 154 -11.35 15.49 9.24
N PRO A 155 -11.73 15.71 10.51
CA PRO A 155 -11.96 14.63 11.45
C PRO A 155 -12.98 13.63 10.91
N LEU A 156 -12.73 12.34 11.14
CA LEU A 156 -13.59 11.23 10.75
C LEU A 156 -14.39 10.71 11.94
N LYS A 157 -15.61 10.25 11.67
CA LYS A 157 -16.44 9.51 12.61
C LYS A 157 -16.44 8.03 12.27
N ILE A 158 -16.75 7.19 13.25
CA ILE A 158 -17.01 5.77 12.99
C ILE A 158 -18.13 5.65 11.94
N GLY A 159 -17.85 4.92 10.86
CA GLY A 159 -18.71 4.74 9.71
C GLY A 159 -18.36 5.62 8.52
N ASP A 160 -17.61 6.72 8.71
CA ASP A 160 -17.15 7.58 7.62
C ASP A 160 -16.19 6.82 6.70
N SER A 161 -16.16 7.23 5.44
CA SER A 161 -15.26 6.68 4.44
C SER A 161 -14.60 7.77 3.61
N PHE A 162 -13.40 7.50 3.11
CA PHE A 162 -12.68 8.39 2.21
C PHE A 162 -11.94 7.59 1.12
N GLU A 163 -11.75 8.22 -0.03
CA GLU A 163 -11.02 7.64 -1.15
C GLU A 163 -9.58 8.18 -1.20
N HIS A 164 -8.62 7.29 -1.44
CA HIS A 164 -7.27 7.62 -1.85
C HIS A 164 -7.07 7.14 -3.30
N LYS A 165 -6.82 8.09 -4.21
CA LYS A 165 -6.54 7.80 -5.61
C LYS A 165 -5.04 7.83 -5.85
N MET A 166 -4.49 6.72 -6.29
CA MET A 166 -3.07 6.56 -6.57
C MET A 166 -2.88 6.25 -8.06
N PRO A 167 -2.82 7.28 -8.93
CA PRO A 167 -2.51 7.08 -10.33
C PRO A 167 -1.03 6.67 -10.45
N MET A 168 -0.79 5.57 -11.15
CA MET A 168 0.54 5.09 -11.47
C MET A 168 0.78 5.19 -12.97
N THR A 169 2.00 5.52 -13.36
CA THR A 169 2.42 5.49 -14.77
C THR A 169 3.59 4.54 -14.90
N ILE A 170 3.44 3.51 -15.73
CA ILE A 170 4.51 2.56 -16.03
C ILE A 170 5.09 2.94 -17.40
N PRO A 171 6.38 3.32 -17.46
CA PRO A 171 7.05 3.54 -18.73
C PRO A 171 7.21 2.20 -19.48
N VAL A 172 6.94 2.21 -20.79
CA VAL A 172 7.14 1.07 -21.68
C VAL A 172 8.04 1.52 -22.81
N ASP A 173 9.17 0.84 -22.99
CA ASP A 173 10.12 1.18 -24.06
C ASP A 173 9.46 1.02 -25.43
N GLY A 174 9.56 2.06 -26.26
CA GLY A 174 9.00 2.07 -27.61
C GLY A 174 7.50 2.39 -27.70
N ALA A 175 6.80 2.63 -26.59
CA ALA A 175 5.37 2.88 -26.61
C ALA A 175 4.90 3.98 -25.63
N ASN A 176 3.61 4.32 -25.70
CA ASN A 176 3.01 5.27 -24.77
C ASN A 176 3.03 4.72 -23.33
N PRO A 177 3.32 5.57 -22.32
CA PRO A 177 3.27 5.16 -20.92
C PRO A 177 1.89 4.65 -20.51
N VAL A 178 1.88 3.54 -19.77
CA VAL A 178 0.68 2.85 -19.30
C VAL A 178 0.18 3.53 -18.03
N LYS A 179 -1.06 4.02 -18.03
CA LYS A 179 -1.67 4.70 -16.87
C LYS A 179 -2.60 3.76 -16.12
N ILE A 180 -2.29 3.49 -14.87
CA ILE A 180 -3.09 2.66 -13.97
C ILE A 180 -3.76 3.57 -12.94
N ASN A 181 -5.07 3.44 -12.77
CA ASN A 181 -5.81 4.11 -11.72
C ASN A 181 -6.08 3.10 -10.60
N ILE A 182 -5.51 3.36 -9.42
CA ILE A 182 -5.80 2.60 -8.21
C ILE A 182 -6.64 3.51 -7.31
N ILE A 183 -7.83 3.03 -6.92
CA ILE A 183 -8.73 3.72 -6.01
C ILE A 183 -8.87 2.85 -4.78
N LYS A 184 -8.46 3.37 -3.62
CA LYS A 184 -8.62 2.72 -2.33
C LYS A 184 -9.69 3.47 -1.53
N THR A 185 -10.67 2.75 -1.00
CA THR A 185 -11.70 3.28 -0.12
C THR A 185 -11.44 2.76 1.29
N PHE A 186 -11.21 3.68 2.22
CA PHE A 186 -11.01 3.35 3.62
C PHE A 186 -12.26 3.74 4.41
N LYS A 187 -12.76 2.83 5.23
CA LYS A 187 -13.91 3.07 6.11
C LYS A 187 -13.51 2.92 7.57
N LEU A 188 -13.66 3.96 8.38
CA LEU A 188 -13.37 3.89 9.80
C LEU A 188 -14.38 2.98 10.49
N LYS A 189 -13.95 1.80 10.90
CA LYS A 189 -14.83 0.77 11.49
C LYS A 189 -14.96 0.92 13.00
N SER A 190 -13.85 1.20 13.67
CA SER A 190 -13.82 1.38 15.12
C SER A 190 -12.53 2.06 15.57
N VAL A 191 -12.56 2.69 16.74
CA VAL A 191 -11.37 3.11 17.49
C VAL A 191 -11.44 2.49 18.88
N LYS A 192 -10.39 1.78 19.30
CA LYS A 192 -10.27 1.16 20.62
C LYS A 192 -8.81 1.24 21.07
N ASP A 193 -8.57 1.69 22.30
CA ASP A 193 -7.23 1.76 22.89
C ASP A 193 -6.21 2.49 21.98
N ASN A 194 -6.61 3.63 21.40
CA ASN A 194 -5.87 4.42 20.39
C ASN A 194 -5.57 3.71 19.06
N ILE A 195 -6.11 2.52 18.81
CA ILE A 195 -6.01 1.83 17.53
C ILE A 195 -7.29 2.05 16.73
N ALA A 196 -7.14 2.70 15.57
CA ALA A 196 -8.20 2.83 14.58
C ALA A 196 -8.12 1.69 13.58
N LEU A 197 -9.23 0.97 13.42
CA LEU A 197 -9.40 -0.08 12.42
C LEU A 197 -10.18 0.48 11.23
N PHE A 198 -9.60 0.38 10.05
CA PHE A 198 -10.22 0.73 8.78
C PHE A 198 -10.48 -0.53 7.96
N ASP A 199 -11.69 -0.68 7.45
CA ASP A 199 -11.93 -1.62 6.34
C ASP A 199 -11.39 -0.98 5.05
N LEU A 200 -10.76 -1.78 4.20
CA LEU A 200 -10.15 -1.38 2.94
C LEU A 200 -10.85 -2.08 1.78
N GLU A 201 -11.27 -1.30 0.79
CA GLU A 201 -11.69 -1.78 -0.52
C GLU A 201 -10.81 -1.16 -1.60
N GLU A 202 -10.36 -1.95 -2.56
CA GLU A 202 -9.50 -1.46 -3.65
C GLU A 202 -10.10 -1.78 -5.00
N ILE A 203 -9.99 -0.83 -5.93
CA ILE A 203 -10.35 -0.99 -7.33
C ILE A 203 -9.14 -0.57 -8.17
N ILE A 204 -8.75 -1.45 -9.09
CA ILE A 204 -7.63 -1.24 -10.01
C ILE A 204 -8.19 -1.24 -11.42
N GLN A 205 -7.91 -0.18 -12.17
CA GLN A 205 -8.36 -0.04 -13.54
C GLN A 205 -7.20 0.41 -14.43
N LEU A 206 -7.01 -0.34 -15.52
CA LEU A 206 -6.12 -0.02 -16.60
C LEU A 206 -6.86 -0.21 -17.92
N ASN A 207 -6.85 0.82 -18.74
CA ASN A 207 -7.24 0.72 -20.13
C ASN A 207 -6.26 1.54 -20.96
N THR A 208 -5.47 0.87 -21.79
CA THR A 208 -4.51 1.52 -22.67
C THR A 208 -4.31 0.76 -23.96
N GLU A 209 -3.95 1.50 -25.00
CA GLU A 209 -3.47 0.96 -26.26
C GLU A 209 -1.96 1.19 -26.33
N ILE A 210 -1.20 0.13 -26.60
CA ILE A 210 0.25 0.13 -26.73
C ILE A 210 0.54 -0.40 -28.13
N GLU A 211 0.76 0.49 -29.10
CA GLU A 211 0.85 0.13 -30.52
C GLU A 211 -0.33 -0.77 -30.98
N GLN A 212 -0.08 -1.83 -31.76
CA GLN A 212 -1.09 -2.79 -32.24
C GLN A 212 -1.64 -3.72 -31.13
N THR A 213 -1.33 -3.47 -29.85
CA THR A 213 -1.72 -4.31 -28.71
C THR A 213 -2.65 -3.55 -27.76
N ASN A 214 -3.81 -4.14 -27.48
CA ASN A 214 -4.75 -3.58 -26.50
C ASN A 214 -4.55 -4.26 -25.14
N VAL A 215 -4.36 -3.45 -24.09
CA VAL A 215 -4.17 -3.93 -22.73
C VAL A 215 -5.28 -3.40 -21.84
N ILE A 216 -6.08 -4.33 -21.31
CA ILE A 216 -7.14 -4.05 -20.36
C ILE A 216 -6.81 -4.79 -19.07
N ALA A 217 -6.77 -4.08 -17.95
CA ALA A 217 -6.71 -4.71 -16.64
C ALA A 217 -7.80 -4.18 -15.72
N ASN A 218 -8.49 -5.09 -15.05
CA ASN A 218 -9.44 -4.76 -14.00
C ASN A 218 -9.10 -5.59 -12.78
N GLY A 219 -9.14 -4.97 -11.61
CA GLY A 219 -8.92 -5.67 -10.37
C GLY A 219 -9.73 -5.08 -9.24
N ASN A 220 -9.94 -5.92 -8.25
CA ASN A 220 -10.60 -5.57 -7.01
C ASN A 220 -9.85 -6.20 -5.85
N GLY A 221 -9.89 -5.54 -4.71
CA GLY A 221 -9.30 -6.04 -3.48
C GLY A 221 -10.10 -5.63 -2.26
N ASN A 222 -9.84 -6.32 -1.17
CA ASN A 222 -10.34 -5.98 0.15
C ASN A 222 -9.26 -6.23 1.20
N GLY A 223 -9.48 -5.70 2.38
CA GLY A 223 -8.53 -5.81 3.46
C GLY A 223 -8.92 -5.00 4.67
N PHE A 224 -7.94 -4.79 5.55
CA PHE A 224 -8.07 -3.88 6.66
C PHE A 224 -6.73 -3.27 7.02
N VAL A 225 -6.81 -2.14 7.71
CA VAL A 225 -5.66 -1.39 8.18
C VAL A 225 -5.85 -1.02 9.64
N GLU A 226 -4.81 -1.20 10.45
CA GLU A 226 -4.75 -0.71 11.82
C GLU A 226 -3.77 0.45 11.90
N PHE A 227 -4.26 1.57 12.42
CA PHE A 227 -3.50 2.80 12.62
C PHE A 227 -3.44 3.12 14.11
N ASP A 228 -2.23 3.29 14.63
CA ASP A 228 -2.00 3.76 15.99
C ASP A 228 -2.07 5.29 16.00
N ILE A 229 -3.11 5.82 16.63
CA ILE A 229 -3.36 7.26 16.74
C ILE A 229 -2.30 7.94 17.60
N SER A 230 -1.77 7.25 18.62
CA SER A 230 -0.76 7.82 19.51
C SER A 230 0.60 7.95 18.82
N GLU A 231 0.94 6.97 17.98
CA GLU A 231 2.18 6.98 17.20
C GLU A 231 2.02 7.65 15.83
N ASN A 232 0.79 8.00 15.41
CA ASN A 232 0.51 8.55 14.09
C ASN A 232 1.02 7.64 12.96
N HIS A 233 0.90 6.32 13.14
CA HIS A 233 1.57 5.36 12.28
C HIS A 233 0.72 4.12 11.97
N LEU A 234 0.97 3.53 10.80
CA LEU A 234 0.35 2.27 10.39
C LEU A 234 1.07 1.09 11.03
N ILE A 235 0.35 0.32 11.85
CA ILE A 235 0.91 -0.83 12.56
C ILE A 235 0.51 -2.17 11.90
N LYS A 236 -0.56 -2.18 11.12
CA LYS A 236 -0.97 -3.35 10.35
C LYS A 236 -1.67 -2.97 9.05
N ASN A 237 -1.35 -3.69 7.99
CA ASN A 237 -2.05 -3.63 6.72
C ASN A 237 -2.19 -5.06 6.18
N ASN A 238 -3.43 -5.51 6.02
CA ASN A 238 -3.75 -6.77 5.37
C ASN A 238 -4.58 -6.46 4.13
N ALA A 239 -4.19 -7.02 3.00
CA ALA A 239 -4.90 -6.82 1.75
C ALA A 239 -4.85 -8.09 0.89
N SER A 240 -5.96 -8.34 0.22
CA SER A 240 -6.13 -9.38 -0.78
C SER A 240 -6.67 -8.74 -2.04
N PHE A 241 -6.03 -8.95 -3.18
CA PHE A 241 -6.50 -8.41 -4.46
C PHE A 241 -6.43 -9.44 -5.57
N THR A 242 -7.32 -9.28 -6.54
CA THR A 242 -7.30 -10.02 -7.80
C THR A 242 -7.24 -9.02 -8.94
N ILE A 243 -6.34 -9.23 -9.90
CA ILE A 243 -6.22 -8.46 -11.13
C ILE A 243 -6.38 -9.41 -12.29
N GLU A 244 -7.31 -9.12 -13.18
CA GLU A 244 -7.43 -9.76 -14.48
C GLU A 244 -6.86 -8.85 -15.55
N LEU A 245 -5.88 -9.36 -16.28
CA LEU A 245 -5.18 -8.70 -17.38
C LEU A 245 -5.50 -9.41 -18.69
N ASN A 246 -5.94 -8.66 -19.68
CA ASN A 246 -6.15 -9.12 -21.05
C ASN A 246 -5.24 -8.35 -21.99
N VAL A 247 -4.37 -9.08 -22.68
CA VAL A 247 -3.43 -8.53 -23.67
C VAL A 247 -3.77 -9.11 -25.03
N LYS A 248 -4.39 -8.30 -25.90
CA LYS A 248 -4.65 -8.68 -27.29
C LYS A 248 -3.40 -8.40 -28.11
N ILE A 249 -2.65 -9.45 -28.47
CA ILE A 249 -1.41 -9.34 -29.24
C ILE A 249 -1.70 -9.09 -30.72
N ASN A 250 -2.71 -9.78 -31.26
CA ASN A 250 -3.23 -9.59 -32.62
C ASN A 250 -4.67 -10.13 -32.69
N ASP A 251 -5.27 -10.17 -33.88
CA ASP A 251 -6.66 -10.63 -34.07
C ASP A 251 -6.88 -12.12 -33.75
N GLU A 252 -5.81 -12.92 -33.75
CA GLU A 252 -5.89 -14.38 -33.54
C GLU A 252 -5.49 -14.82 -32.12
N LEU A 253 -4.87 -13.94 -31.33
CA LEU A 253 -4.28 -14.29 -30.04
C LEU A 253 -4.52 -13.21 -28.98
N THR A 254 -5.21 -13.60 -27.91
CA THR A 254 -5.29 -12.84 -26.66
C THR A 254 -4.71 -13.66 -25.52
N VAL A 255 -3.85 -13.04 -24.70
CA VAL A 255 -3.33 -13.63 -23.46
C VAL A 255 -4.13 -13.07 -22.30
N ASN A 256 -4.83 -13.96 -21.58
CA ASN A 256 -5.54 -13.63 -20.36
C ASN A 256 -4.70 -14.09 -19.17
N THR A 257 -4.45 -13.21 -18.21
CA THR A 257 -3.72 -13.52 -16.99
C THR A 257 -4.52 -13.04 -15.79
N VAL A 258 -4.78 -13.94 -14.85
CA VAL A 258 -5.40 -13.63 -13.56
C VAL A 258 -4.33 -13.73 -12.48
N VAL A 259 -4.14 -12.64 -11.74
CA VAL A 259 -3.21 -12.53 -10.62
C VAL A 259 -4.01 -12.40 -9.34
N GLY A 260 -3.92 -13.38 -8.46
CA GLY A 260 -4.43 -13.27 -7.08
C GLY A 260 -3.25 -13.04 -6.13
N SER A 261 -3.37 -12.06 -5.23
CA SER A 261 -2.31 -11.72 -4.28
C SER A 261 -2.87 -11.49 -2.88
N ASN A 262 -2.10 -11.88 -1.87
CA ASN A 262 -2.37 -11.57 -0.47
C ASN A 262 -1.11 -10.97 0.14
N SER A 263 -1.26 -9.91 0.91
CA SER A 263 -0.17 -9.26 1.64
C SER A 263 -0.58 -9.00 3.09
N GLU A 264 0.35 -9.25 3.99
CA GLU A 264 0.29 -8.79 5.37
C GLU A 264 1.57 -8.01 5.68
N ILE A 265 1.40 -6.80 6.16
CA ILE A 265 2.45 -5.92 6.64
C ILE A 265 2.15 -5.61 8.10
N THR A 266 3.14 -5.78 8.96
CA THR A 266 3.06 -5.39 10.38
C THR A 266 4.24 -4.49 10.72
N THR A 267 4.00 -3.51 11.58
CA THR A 267 5.03 -2.62 12.12
C THR A 267 4.94 -2.62 13.63
N ILE A 268 6.05 -2.95 14.29
CA ILE A 268 6.23 -2.82 15.73
C ILE A 268 6.99 -1.53 15.98
N ILE A 269 6.53 -0.72 16.94
CA ILE A 269 7.12 0.57 17.29
C ILE A 269 7.60 0.50 18.74
N GLU A 270 8.87 0.80 18.96
CA GLU A 270 9.53 0.87 20.27
C GLU A 270 10.06 2.28 20.53
#